data_AF-A0A3D5KZB0-F1
#
_entry.id   AF-A0A3D5KZB0-F1
#
_cell.length_a   1.000
_cell.length_b   1.000
_cell.length_c   1.000
_cell.angle_alpha   90.00
_cell.angle_beta   90.00
_cell.angle_gamma   90.00
#
_symmetry.space_group_name_H-M   'P 1'
#
loop_
_entity.id
_entity.type
_entity.pdbx_description
1 polymer ?
#
loop_
_entity_poly.entity_id
_entity_poly.type
_entity_poly.pdbx_seq_one_letter_code
_entity_poly.pdbx_strand_id
1 'polypeptide(L)'
;NRMMINFMKRPYEYYLNANTSIIQRNITSDINNVYALILNILQLTSEIIVFIILVLVLVTVDAKMILTIAALLLLVLFLIKKFLKPVMLKAGRDNQDYYAGLFKWISESVDAIKEIKIADKENYFINEYSKCGNGYVNAVQKYTLYSGTPRLLIEWICVAGLVLYMIAEILSGTTDLTSMIPQISVFGLAAARLLPSANRINNYLTNISYFTPFLDNVSDNLQEEIHD
;
A
#
# COMPACT_ATOMS: atom_id res chain seq x y z
N ASN A 1 22.55 20.68 5.44
CA ASN A 1 23.34 21.92 5.60
C ASN A 1 22.47 23.15 5.89
N ARG A 2 21.56 23.58 5.01
CA ARG A 2 20.68 24.75 5.29
C ARG A 2 19.86 24.61 6.58
N MET A 3 19.24 23.46 6.82
CA MET A 3 18.45 23.22 8.04
C MET A 3 19.30 23.28 9.33
N MET A 4 20.54 22.76 9.30
CA MET A 4 21.46 22.85 10.44
C MET A 4 21.89 24.29 10.72
N ILE A 5 22.10 25.10 9.67
CA ILE A 5 22.43 26.52 9.79
C ILE A 5 21.24 27.30 10.36
N ASN A 6 20.01 26.99 9.93
CA ASN A 6 18.78 27.61 10.46
C ASN A 6 18.64 27.37 11.96
N PHE A 7 18.72 26.11 12.41
CA PHE A 7 18.69 25.81 13.84
C PHE A 7 19.76 26.61 14.61
N MET A 8 21.03 26.60 14.16
CA MET A 8 22.09 27.34 14.86
C MET A 8 21.88 28.87 14.92
N LYS A 9 21.06 29.45 14.04
CA LYS A 9 20.76 30.90 14.04
C LYS A 9 19.51 31.29 14.83
N ARG A 10 18.70 30.33 15.30
CA ARG A 10 17.48 30.61 16.07
C ARG A 10 17.80 31.24 17.44
N PRO A 11 16.99 32.19 17.94
CA PRO A 11 17.19 32.81 19.23
C PRO A 11 17.12 31.80 20.38
N TYR A 12 17.86 32.05 21.46
CA TYR A 12 18.00 31.14 22.60
C TYR A 12 16.64 30.81 23.27
N GLU A 13 15.67 31.72 23.18
CA GLU A 13 14.29 31.54 23.67
C GLU A 13 13.58 30.34 23.05
N TYR A 14 13.88 30.00 21.79
CA TYR A 14 13.36 28.81 21.13
C TYR A 14 13.85 27.52 21.82
N TYR A 15 15.09 27.51 22.30
CA TYR A 15 15.73 26.34 22.92
C TYR A 15 15.31 26.10 24.37
N LEU A 16 14.75 27.10 25.04
CA LEU A 16 14.26 26.99 26.42
C LEU A 16 13.04 26.07 26.55
N ASN A 17 12.25 25.94 25.48
CA ASN A 17 11.04 25.10 25.45
C ASN A 17 11.09 23.97 24.40
N ALA A 18 12.16 23.90 23.59
CA ALA A 18 12.28 22.90 22.54
C ALA A 18 12.86 21.58 23.06
N ASN A 19 12.23 20.47 22.66
CA ASN A 19 12.74 19.14 22.94
C ASN A 19 13.90 18.81 21.98
N THR A 20 15.10 18.59 22.53
CA THR A 20 16.32 18.27 21.78
C THR A 20 16.15 17.05 20.86
N SER A 21 15.33 16.07 21.25
CA SER A 21 15.02 14.89 20.44
C SER A 21 14.21 15.21 19.18
N ILE A 22 13.35 16.23 19.22
CA ILE A 22 12.59 16.69 18.04
C ILE A 22 13.54 17.38 17.06
N ILE A 23 14.45 18.22 17.56
CA ILE A 23 15.44 18.92 16.72
C ILE A 23 16.37 17.93 16.02
N GLN A 24 16.89 16.93 16.74
CA GLN A 24 17.71 15.89 16.14
C GLN A 24 16.96 15.10 15.06
N ARG A 25 15.69 14.73 15.31
CA ARG A 25 14.83 14.05 14.34
C ARG A 25 14.62 14.89 13.08
N ASN A 26 14.33 16.18 13.23
CA ASN A 26 14.08 17.08 12.10
C ASN A 26 15.33 17.22 11.22
N ILE A 27 16.52 17.34 11.83
CA ILE A 27 17.78 17.51 11.08
C ILE A 27 18.22 16.22 10.36
N THR A 28 17.88 15.04 10.89
CA THR A 28 18.39 13.77 10.36
C THR A 28 17.32 12.98 9.60
N SER A 29 16.25 12.59 10.30
CA SER A 29 15.20 11.72 9.78
C SER A 29 14.33 12.43 8.74
N ASP A 30 13.91 13.66 9.01
CA ASP A 30 12.95 14.34 8.13
C ASP A 30 13.59 14.72 6.78
N ILE A 31 14.88 15.11 6.78
CA ILE A 31 15.63 15.36 5.55
C ILE A 31 15.77 14.08 4.70
N ASN A 32 16.10 12.95 5.32
CA ASN A 32 16.21 11.67 4.61
C ASN A 32 14.84 11.23 4.04
N ASN A 33 13.76 11.45 4.78
CA ASN A 33 12.39 11.16 4.33
C ASN A 33 11.96 12.07 3.16
N VAL A 34 12.34 13.35 3.16
CA VAL A 34 12.12 14.26 2.03
C VAL A 34 12.91 13.83 0.79
N TYR A 35 14.16 13.38 0.95
CA TYR A 35 14.93 12.81 -0.16
C TYR A 35 14.25 11.57 -0.74
N ALA A 36 13.77 10.67 0.14
CA ALA A 36 13.00 9.51 -0.27
C ALA A 36 11.72 9.91 -1.03
N LEU A 37 11.00 10.94 -0.59
CA LEU A 37 9.81 11.46 -1.29
C LEU A 37 10.13 11.92 -2.71
N ILE A 38 11.18 12.73 -2.90
CA ILE A 38 11.60 13.20 -4.23
C ILE A 38 11.94 12.02 -5.14
N LEU A 39 12.65 11.03 -4.60
CA LEU A 39 13.02 9.81 -5.34
C LEU A 39 11.78 8.99 -5.75
N ASN A 40 10.80 8.84 -4.85
CA ASN A 40 9.52 8.18 -5.15
C ASN A 40 8.73 8.94 -6.23
N ILE A 41 8.72 10.28 -6.24
CA ILE A 41 8.06 11.09 -7.27
C ILE A 41 8.74 10.92 -8.64
N LEU A 42 10.08 10.91 -8.67
CA LEU A 42 10.84 10.72 -9.90
C LEU A 42 10.59 9.32 -10.49
N GLN A 43 10.60 8.29 -9.65
CA GLN A 43 10.31 6.91 -10.04
C GLN A 43 8.86 6.73 -10.49
N LEU A 44 7.90 7.36 -9.81
CA LEU A 44 6.49 7.39 -10.21
C LEU A 44 6.34 7.97 -11.61
N THR A 45 6.98 9.10 -11.89
CA THR A 45 6.93 9.76 -13.20
C THR A 45 7.48 8.85 -14.29
N SER A 46 8.61 8.18 -14.03
CA SER A 46 9.21 7.20 -14.96
C SER A 46 8.26 6.03 -15.25
N GLU A 47 7.66 5.42 -14.22
CA GLU A 47 6.71 4.32 -14.41
C GLU A 47 5.43 4.75 -15.15
N ILE A 48 4.94 5.98 -14.92
CA ILE A 48 3.80 6.53 -15.67
C ILE A 48 4.13 6.66 -17.16
N ILE A 49 5.34 7.14 -17.50
CA ILE A 49 5.77 7.25 -18.90
C ILE A 49 5.81 5.86 -19.56
N VAL A 50 6.43 4.88 -18.90
CA VAL A 50 6.49 3.50 -19.41
C VAL A 50 5.09 2.91 -19.58
N PHE A 51 4.20 3.14 -18.62
CA PHE A 51 2.81 2.71 -18.69
C PHE A 51 2.08 3.30 -19.89
N ILE A 52 2.19 4.60 -20.13
CA ILE A 52 1.58 5.29 -21.28
C ILE A 52 2.11 4.73 -22.61
N ILE A 53 3.43 4.56 -22.73
CA ILE A 53 4.04 4.01 -23.95
C ILE A 53 3.54 2.59 -24.22
N LEU A 54 3.50 1.72 -23.20
CA LEU A 54 2.99 0.35 -23.35
C LEU A 54 1.53 0.32 -23.77
N VAL A 55 0.69 1.17 -23.18
CA VAL A 55 -0.73 1.28 -23.58
C VAL A 55 -0.85 1.75 -25.03
N LEU A 56 -0.08 2.75 -25.45
CA LEU A 56 -0.08 3.23 -26.84
C LEU A 56 0.34 2.12 -27.82
N VAL A 57 1.42 1.40 -27.53
CA VAL A 57 1.88 0.27 -28.36
C VAL A 57 0.81 -0.80 -28.46
N LEU A 58 0.14 -1.14 -27.35
CA LEU A 58 -0.94 -2.12 -27.39
C LEU A 58 -2.09 -1.62 -28.28
N VAL A 59 -2.46 -0.34 -28.20
CA VAL A 59 -3.57 0.25 -28.99
C VAL A 59 -3.28 0.17 -30.47
N THR A 60 -2.03 0.34 -30.87
CA THR A 60 -1.62 0.18 -32.28
C THR A 60 -1.65 -1.26 -32.78
N VAL A 61 -1.57 -2.25 -31.88
CA VAL A 61 -1.59 -3.68 -32.25
C VAL A 61 -3.04 -4.16 -32.45
N ASP A 62 -3.90 -3.97 -31.44
CA ASP A 62 -5.32 -4.29 -31.53
C ASP A 62 -6.13 -3.48 -30.50
N ALA A 63 -6.81 -2.45 -31.00
CA ALA A 63 -7.66 -1.59 -30.17
C ALA A 63 -8.90 -2.31 -29.61
N LYS A 64 -9.46 -3.30 -30.32
CA LYS A 64 -10.63 -4.07 -29.85
C LYS A 64 -10.22 -4.98 -28.68
N MET A 65 -9.05 -5.60 -28.79
CA MET A 65 -8.55 -6.47 -27.73
C MET A 65 -8.28 -5.71 -26.43
N ILE A 66 -7.74 -4.50 -26.50
CA ILE A 66 -7.56 -3.66 -25.29
C ILE A 66 -8.89 -3.24 -24.71
N LEU A 67 -9.85 -2.83 -25.54
CA LEU A 67 -11.14 -2.38 -25.05
C LEU A 67 -11.85 -3.48 -24.28
N THR A 68 -11.81 -4.72 -24.78
CA THR A 68 -12.40 -5.88 -24.12
C THR A 68 -11.70 -6.22 -22.81
N ILE A 69 -10.35 -6.26 -22.80
CA ILE A 69 -9.56 -6.51 -21.59
C ILE A 69 -9.74 -5.38 -20.56
N ALA A 70 -9.78 -4.13 -20.99
CA ALA A 70 -10.01 -2.97 -20.12
C ALA A 70 -11.41 -3.01 -19.50
N ALA A 71 -12.44 -3.34 -20.27
CA ALA A 71 -13.80 -3.50 -19.76
C ALA A 71 -13.89 -4.66 -18.75
N LEU A 72 -13.26 -5.80 -19.07
CA LEU A 72 -13.17 -6.96 -18.18
C LEU A 72 -12.45 -6.59 -16.87
N LEU A 73 -11.31 -5.89 -16.95
CA LEU A 73 -10.56 -5.40 -15.79
C LEU A 73 -11.39 -4.44 -14.93
N LEU A 74 -12.07 -3.47 -15.54
CA LEU A 74 -12.93 -2.54 -14.80
C LEU A 74 -14.05 -3.27 -14.06
N LEU A 75 -14.67 -4.28 -14.69
CA LEU A 75 -15.69 -5.11 -14.07
C LEU A 75 -15.13 -5.90 -12.88
N VAL A 76 -13.95 -6.51 -13.03
CA VAL A 76 -13.28 -7.24 -11.94
C VAL A 76 -12.91 -6.31 -10.79
N LEU A 77 -12.34 -5.15 -11.08
CA LEU A 77 -11.99 -4.15 -10.06
C LEU A 77 -13.24 -3.67 -9.31
N PHE A 78 -14.35 -3.48 -10.01
CA PHE A 78 -15.62 -3.15 -9.39
C PHE A 78 -16.12 -4.27 -8.46
N LEU A 79 -16.05 -5.53 -8.89
CA LEU A 79 -16.40 -6.68 -8.06
C LEU A 79 -15.51 -6.78 -6.82
N ILE A 80 -14.19 -6.66 -6.98
CA ILE A 80 -13.23 -6.65 -5.85
C ILE A 80 -13.59 -5.52 -4.88
N LYS A 81 -13.83 -4.30 -5.38
CA LYS A 81 -14.19 -3.15 -4.54
C LYS A 81 -15.52 -3.35 -3.82
N LYS A 82 -16.50 -4.02 -4.43
CA LYS A 82 -17.83 -4.24 -3.85
C LYS A 82 -17.84 -5.39 -2.82
N PHE A 83 -17.15 -6.49 -3.11
CA PHE A 83 -17.21 -7.71 -2.30
C PHE A 83 -16.03 -7.85 -1.34
N LEU A 84 -14.80 -7.57 -1.79
CA LEU A 84 -13.60 -7.82 -0.99
C LEU A 84 -13.33 -6.68 0.00
N LYS A 85 -13.54 -5.42 -0.41
CA LYS A 85 -13.34 -4.24 0.46
C LYS A 85 -14.12 -4.30 1.78
N PRO A 86 -15.43 -4.61 1.83
CA PRO A 86 -16.13 -4.68 3.12
C PRO A 86 -15.63 -5.81 4.02
N VAL A 87 -15.22 -6.95 3.44
CA VAL A 87 -14.62 -8.07 4.20
C VAL A 87 -13.29 -7.65 4.82
N MET A 88 -12.43 -6.97 4.06
CA MET A 88 -11.16 -6.46 4.57
C MET A 88 -11.35 -5.39 5.65
N LEU A 89 -12.31 -4.48 5.46
CA LEU A 89 -12.65 -3.46 6.47
C LEU A 89 -13.19 -4.08 7.77
N LYS A 90 -13.96 -5.17 7.67
CA LYS A 90 -14.42 -5.90 8.85
C LYS A 90 -13.26 -6.61 9.54
N ALA A 91 -12.41 -7.32 8.79
CA ALA A 91 -11.24 -7.99 9.34
C ALA A 91 -10.26 -7.01 10.02
N GLY A 92 -10.10 -5.80 9.46
CA GLY A 92 -9.28 -4.75 10.07
C GLY A 92 -9.86 -4.22 11.38
N ARG A 93 -11.18 -4.00 11.46
CA ARG A 93 -11.85 -3.63 12.71
C ARG A 93 -11.76 -4.72 13.76
N ASP A 94 -12.07 -5.96 13.40
CA ASP A 94 -11.95 -7.11 14.30
C ASP A 94 -10.51 -7.21 14.85
N ASN A 95 -9.49 -7.02 13.99
CA ASN A 95 -8.09 -7.01 14.42
C ASN A 95 -7.81 -5.92 15.47
N GLN A 96 -8.27 -4.70 15.24
CA GLN A 96 -8.09 -3.58 16.14
C GLN A 96 -8.79 -3.81 17.49
N ASP A 97 -10.02 -4.33 17.47
CA ASP A 97 -10.79 -4.61 18.68
C ASP A 97 -10.15 -5.72 19.53
N TYR A 98 -9.74 -6.84 18.90
CA TYR A 98 -9.04 -7.91 19.60
C TYR A 98 -7.66 -7.50 20.11
N TYR A 99 -6.95 -6.65 19.37
CA TYR A 99 -5.65 -6.13 19.79
C TYR A 99 -5.77 -5.17 20.98
N ALA A 100 -6.77 -4.28 20.98
CA ALA A 100 -7.07 -3.43 22.13
C ALA A 100 -7.44 -4.27 23.37
N GLY A 101 -8.23 -5.33 23.19
CA GLY A 101 -8.55 -6.29 24.25
C GLY A 101 -7.32 -7.02 24.81
N LEU A 102 -6.43 -7.51 23.94
CA LEU A 102 -5.15 -8.10 24.33
C LEU A 102 -4.32 -7.14 25.17
N PHE A 103 -4.16 -5.89 24.70
CA PHE A 103 -3.39 -4.88 25.40
C PHE A 103 -3.99 -4.54 26.77
N LYS A 104 -5.33 -4.42 26.85
CA LYS A 104 -6.04 -4.20 28.11
C LYS A 104 -5.75 -5.32 29.12
N TRP A 105 -5.89 -6.58 28.71
CA TRP A 105 -5.63 -7.73 29.59
C TRP A 105 -4.16 -7.83 30.00
N ILE A 106 -3.22 -7.48 29.13
CA ILE A 106 -1.80 -7.40 29.49
C ILE A 106 -1.59 -6.33 30.56
N SER A 107 -2.10 -5.11 30.35
CA SER A 107 -1.91 -4.00 31.30
C SER A 107 -2.50 -4.35 32.67
N GLU A 108 -3.77 -4.77 32.72
CA GLU A 108 -4.43 -5.15 33.98
C GLU A 108 -3.71 -6.31 34.68
N SER A 109 -3.23 -7.31 33.93
CA SER A 109 -2.51 -8.44 34.50
C SER A 109 -1.15 -8.05 35.08
N VAL A 110 -0.43 -7.14 34.43
CA VAL A 110 0.89 -6.68 34.87
C VAL A 110 0.77 -5.75 36.09
N ASP A 111 -0.18 -4.81 36.04
CA ASP A 111 -0.38 -3.84 37.13
C ASP A 111 -0.89 -4.54 38.41
N ALA A 112 -1.80 -5.52 38.27
CA ALA A 112 -2.40 -6.24 39.39
C ALA A 112 -1.77 -7.63 39.66
N ILE A 113 -0.56 -7.92 39.14
CA ILE A 113 0.02 -9.28 39.20
C ILE A 113 0.10 -9.87 40.62
N LYS A 114 0.38 -9.03 41.62
CA LYS A 114 0.45 -9.47 43.03
C LYS A 114 -0.92 -9.86 43.56
N GLU A 115 -1.95 -9.07 43.26
CA GLU A 115 -3.33 -9.32 43.69
C GLU A 115 -3.89 -10.57 43.01
N ILE A 116 -3.60 -10.75 41.72
CA ILE A 116 -4.00 -11.93 40.94
C ILE A 116 -3.40 -13.21 41.53
N LYS A 117 -2.12 -13.16 41.93
CA LYS A 117 -1.42 -14.28 42.59
C LYS A 117 -1.98 -14.59 43.97
N ILE A 118 -2.27 -13.57 44.77
CA ILE A 118 -2.86 -13.74 46.11
C ILE A 118 -4.28 -14.33 46.02
N ALA A 119 -5.04 -13.93 45.00
CA ALA A 119 -6.42 -14.37 44.78
C ALA A 119 -6.55 -15.73 44.06
N ASP A 120 -5.43 -16.34 43.62
CA ASP A 120 -5.39 -17.57 42.81
C ASP A 120 -6.29 -17.51 41.55
N LYS A 121 -6.30 -16.33 40.89
CA LYS A 121 -7.15 -16.03 39.71
C LYS A 121 -6.39 -16.03 38.38
N GLU A 122 -5.16 -16.54 38.36
CA GLU A 122 -4.27 -16.53 37.19
C GLU A 122 -4.92 -17.14 35.94
N ASN A 123 -5.58 -18.30 36.12
CA ASN A 123 -6.27 -19.02 35.04
C ASN A 123 -7.38 -18.19 34.37
N TYR A 124 -8.05 -17.30 35.11
CA TYR A 124 -9.08 -16.43 34.55
C TYR A 124 -8.46 -15.43 33.56
N PHE A 125 -7.41 -14.72 33.97
CA PHE A 125 -6.71 -13.75 33.12
C PHE A 125 -6.05 -14.43 31.91
N ILE A 126 -5.45 -15.61 32.10
CA ILE A 126 -4.86 -16.40 30.99
C ILE A 126 -5.94 -16.79 29.97
N ASN A 127 -7.11 -17.23 30.43
CA ASN A 127 -8.19 -17.64 29.53
C ASN A 127 -8.77 -16.45 28.75
N GLU A 128 -9.00 -15.30 29.40
CA GLU A 128 -9.48 -14.11 28.71
C GLU A 128 -8.46 -13.55 27.71
N TYR A 129 -7.18 -13.53 28.07
CA TYR A 129 -6.09 -13.22 27.15
C TYR A 129 -6.09 -14.18 25.94
N SER A 130 -6.21 -15.49 26.18
CA SER A 130 -6.24 -16.49 25.12
C SER A 130 -7.45 -16.34 24.18
N LYS A 131 -8.63 -15.98 24.70
CA LYS A 131 -9.81 -15.68 23.88
C LYS A 131 -9.57 -14.50 22.94
N CYS A 132 -9.06 -13.38 23.45
CA CYS A 132 -8.70 -12.23 22.63
C CYS A 132 -7.59 -12.58 21.61
N GLY A 133 -6.60 -13.37 22.04
CA GLY A 133 -5.50 -13.86 21.20
C GLY A 133 -5.98 -14.68 20.01
N ASN A 134 -6.88 -15.65 20.24
CA ASN A 134 -7.44 -16.46 19.16
C ASN A 134 -8.27 -15.62 18.18
N GLY A 135 -9.02 -14.64 18.67
CA GLY A 135 -9.74 -13.67 17.84
C GLY A 135 -8.79 -12.86 16.95
N TYR A 136 -7.71 -12.33 17.54
CA TYR A 136 -6.66 -11.60 16.82
C TYR A 136 -6.00 -12.45 15.75
N VAL A 137 -5.55 -13.67 16.08
CA VAL A 137 -4.89 -14.58 15.14
C VAL A 137 -5.81 -14.91 13.96
N ASN A 138 -7.10 -15.18 14.21
CA ASN A 138 -8.07 -15.45 13.14
C ASN A 138 -8.30 -14.22 12.24
N ALA A 139 -8.38 -13.01 12.82
CA ALA A 139 -8.48 -11.77 12.06
C ALA A 139 -7.22 -11.52 11.20
N VAL A 140 -6.03 -11.73 11.74
CA VAL A 140 -4.75 -11.64 11.00
C VAL A 140 -4.70 -12.66 9.88
N GLN A 141 -5.04 -13.92 10.14
CA GLN A 141 -5.04 -14.97 9.11
C GLN A 141 -5.98 -14.62 7.97
N LYS A 142 -7.21 -14.18 8.27
CA LYS A 142 -8.14 -13.71 7.24
C LYS A 142 -7.54 -12.56 6.44
N TYR A 143 -6.96 -11.55 7.10
CA TYR A 143 -6.32 -10.44 6.41
C TYR A 143 -5.19 -10.90 5.47
N THR A 144 -4.31 -11.79 5.93
CA THR A 144 -3.20 -12.32 5.14
C THR A 144 -3.69 -13.12 3.93
N LEU A 145 -4.75 -13.91 4.07
CA LEU A 145 -5.36 -14.65 2.95
C LEU A 145 -6.02 -13.72 1.93
N TYR A 146 -6.78 -12.73 2.40
CA TYR A 146 -7.53 -11.82 1.53
C TYR A 146 -6.68 -10.71 0.91
N SER A 147 -5.52 -10.37 1.48
CA SER A 147 -4.65 -9.32 0.93
C SER A 147 -3.95 -9.74 -0.38
N GLY A 148 -3.61 -11.03 -0.53
CA GLY A 148 -2.99 -11.57 -1.76
C GLY A 148 -3.99 -12.01 -2.84
N THR A 149 -5.21 -12.37 -2.44
CA THR A 149 -6.28 -12.85 -3.33
C THR A 149 -6.61 -11.93 -4.51
N PRO A 150 -6.81 -10.60 -4.34
CA PRO A 150 -7.27 -9.75 -5.45
C PRO A 150 -6.25 -9.65 -6.58
N ARG A 151 -4.95 -9.68 -6.26
CA ARG A 151 -3.89 -9.71 -7.27
C ARG A 151 -3.97 -10.96 -8.13
N LEU A 152 -4.04 -12.14 -7.50
CA LEU A 152 -4.13 -13.41 -8.20
C LEU A 152 -5.38 -13.47 -9.07
N LEU A 153 -6.53 -13.01 -8.57
CA LEU A 153 -7.76 -12.95 -9.36
C LEU A 153 -7.62 -12.09 -10.62
N ILE A 154 -6.99 -10.92 -10.51
CA ILE A 154 -6.74 -10.04 -11.67
C ILE A 154 -5.85 -10.75 -12.69
N GLU A 155 -4.76 -11.38 -12.25
CA GLU A 155 -3.83 -12.11 -13.14
C GLU A 155 -4.56 -13.24 -13.89
N TRP A 156 -5.31 -14.09 -13.17
CA TRP A 156 -6.06 -15.19 -13.77
C TRP A 156 -7.13 -14.72 -14.75
N ILE A 157 -7.88 -13.67 -14.40
CA ILE A 157 -8.96 -13.17 -15.25
C ILE A 157 -8.41 -12.46 -16.48
N CYS A 158 -7.30 -11.73 -16.37
CA CYS A 158 -6.61 -11.16 -17.52
C CYS A 158 -6.17 -12.25 -18.50
N VAL A 159 -5.48 -13.29 -18.02
CA VAL A 159 -5.01 -14.39 -18.89
C VAL A 159 -6.19 -15.14 -19.50
N ALA A 160 -7.21 -15.48 -18.70
CA ALA A 160 -8.40 -16.16 -19.18
C ALA A 160 -9.18 -15.32 -20.21
N GLY A 161 -9.32 -14.01 -19.98
CA GLY A 161 -9.97 -13.09 -20.90
C GLY A 161 -9.20 -12.96 -22.22
N LEU A 162 -7.88 -12.93 -22.17
CA LEU A 162 -7.01 -12.94 -23.35
C LEU A 162 -7.21 -14.21 -24.18
N VAL A 163 -7.16 -15.38 -23.54
CA VAL A 163 -7.36 -16.68 -24.20
C VAL A 163 -8.77 -16.80 -24.78
N LEU A 164 -9.80 -16.36 -24.06
CA LEU A 164 -11.18 -16.37 -24.54
C LEU A 164 -11.39 -15.46 -25.76
N TYR A 165 -10.84 -14.25 -25.73
CA TYR A 165 -10.88 -13.33 -26.87
C TYR A 165 -10.25 -13.95 -28.11
N MET A 166 -9.10 -14.60 -27.93
CA MET A 166 -8.42 -15.27 -29.02
C MET A 166 -9.23 -16.43 -29.62
N ILE A 167 -9.82 -17.28 -28.78
CA ILE A 167 -10.68 -18.36 -29.25
C ILE A 167 -11.86 -17.77 -30.04
N ALA A 168 -12.43 -16.66 -29.57
CA ALA A 168 -13.51 -15.99 -30.29
C ALA A 168 -13.08 -15.45 -31.66
N GLU A 169 -11.89 -14.84 -31.79
CA GLU A 169 -11.35 -14.38 -33.08
C GLU A 169 -11.08 -15.53 -34.05
N ILE A 170 -10.54 -16.66 -33.57
CA ILE A 170 -10.32 -17.86 -34.39
C ILE A 170 -11.66 -18.43 -34.89
N LEU A 171 -12.67 -18.51 -34.03
CA LEU A 171 -14.01 -18.98 -34.39
C LEU A 171 -14.73 -18.02 -35.35
N SER A 172 -14.42 -16.73 -35.28
CA SER A 172 -14.99 -15.69 -36.17
C SER A 172 -14.37 -15.71 -37.57
N GLY A 173 -13.26 -16.44 -37.77
CA GLY A 173 -12.58 -16.58 -39.06
C GLY A 173 -11.85 -15.32 -39.54
N THR A 174 -11.69 -14.31 -38.67
CA THR A 174 -11.11 -13.01 -39.04
C THR A 174 -9.58 -13.04 -39.19
N THR A 175 -8.91 -14.01 -38.55
CA THR A 175 -7.44 -13.96 -38.37
C THR A 175 -6.80 -15.35 -38.47
N ASP A 176 -5.73 -15.48 -39.26
CA ASP A 176 -4.91 -16.70 -39.33
C ASP A 176 -4.08 -16.91 -38.06
N LEU A 177 -3.89 -18.17 -37.66
CA LEU A 177 -3.15 -18.54 -36.45
C LEU A 177 -1.73 -17.92 -36.41
N THR A 178 -1.10 -17.79 -37.58
CA THR A 178 0.26 -17.26 -37.76
C THR A 178 0.35 -15.76 -37.45
N SER A 179 -0.71 -15.00 -37.71
CA SER A 179 -0.78 -13.56 -37.38
C SER A 179 -1.07 -13.28 -35.91
N MET A 180 -1.57 -14.26 -35.15
CA MET A 180 -1.87 -14.09 -33.73
C MET A 180 -0.64 -14.28 -32.82
N ILE A 181 0.32 -15.13 -33.21
CA ILE A 181 1.53 -15.41 -32.39
C ILE A 181 2.29 -14.13 -32.00
N PRO A 182 2.55 -13.17 -32.92
CA PRO A 182 3.19 -11.90 -32.55
C PRO A 182 2.34 -11.07 -31.60
N GLN A 183 1.01 -11.03 -31.78
CA GLN A 183 0.10 -10.27 -30.93
C GLN A 183 0.09 -10.80 -29.49
N ILE A 184 0.05 -12.14 -29.32
CA ILE A 184 0.18 -12.78 -28.00
C ILE A 184 1.49 -12.42 -27.33
N SER A 185 2.58 -12.46 -28.10
CA SER A 185 3.92 -12.18 -27.58
C SER A 185 4.03 -10.75 -27.06
N VAL A 186 3.50 -9.78 -27.82
CA VAL A 186 3.47 -8.37 -27.41
C VAL A 186 2.56 -8.17 -26.20
N PHE A 187 1.37 -8.79 -26.17
CA PHE A 187 0.45 -8.67 -25.03
C PHE A 187 0.95 -9.35 -23.77
N GLY A 188 1.52 -10.55 -23.87
CA GLY A 188 2.12 -11.27 -22.75
C GLY A 188 3.29 -10.47 -22.16
N LEU A 189 4.15 -9.92 -23.01
CA LEU A 189 5.26 -9.05 -22.59
C LEU A 189 4.74 -7.77 -21.93
N ALA A 190 3.73 -7.14 -22.51
CA ALA A 190 3.13 -5.93 -21.96
C ALA A 190 2.42 -6.19 -20.64
N ALA A 191 1.66 -7.28 -20.50
CA ALA A 191 1.01 -7.67 -19.24
C ALA A 191 2.04 -7.97 -18.15
N ALA A 192 3.11 -8.69 -18.49
CA ALA A 192 4.22 -8.98 -17.58
C ALA A 192 4.96 -7.71 -17.12
N ARG A 193 4.89 -6.61 -17.88
CA ARG A 193 5.44 -5.30 -17.50
C ARG A 193 4.42 -4.40 -16.78
N LEU A 194 3.18 -4.35 -17.25
CA LEU A 194 2.11 -3.51 -16.72
C LEU A 194 1.72 -3.92 -15.30
N LEU A 195 1.70 -5.22 -14.98
CA LEU A 195 1.39 -5.72 -13.63
C LEU A 195 2.39 -5.20 -12.57
N PRO A 196 3.73 -5.40 -12.70
CA PRO A 196 4.67 -4.85 -11.75
C PRO A 196 4.72 -3.32 -11.78
N SER A 197 4.55 -2.67 -12.94
CA SER A 197 4.49 -1.20 -13.02
C SER A 197 3.27 -0.63 -12.27
N ALA A 198 2.08 -1.22 -12.40
CA ALA A 198 0.90 -0.81 -11.66
C ALA A 198 1.08 -0.99 -10.14
N ASN A 199 1.71 -2.08 -9.71
CA ASN A 199 2.02 -2.30 -8.30
C ASN A 199 3.05 -1.28 -7.76
N ARG A 200 4.09 -0.97 -8.55
CA ARG A 200 5.09 0.06 -8.21
C ARG A 200 4.45 1.44 -8.11
N ILE A 201 3.59 1.82 -9.05
CA ILE A 201 2.84 3.09 -9.02
C ILE A 201 2.04 3.20 -7.72
N ASN A 202 1.31 2.15 -7.33
CA ASN A 202 0.54 2.15 -6.08
C ASN A 202 1.44 2.30 -4.83
N ASN A 203 2.57 1.59 -4.80
CA ASN A 203 3.55 1.73 -3.73
C ASN A 203 4.14 3.15 -3.67
N TYR A 204 4.49 3.75 -4.81
CA TYR A 204 5.02 5.11 -4.86
C TYR A 204 3.97 6.14 -4.41
N LEU A 205 2.71 6.00 -4.82
CA LEU A 205 1.63 6.86 -4.34
C LEU A 205 1.45 6.74 -2.82
N THR A 206 1.47 5.53 -2.29
CA THR A 206 1.38 5.27 -0.84
C THR A 206 2.56 5.89 -0.09
N ASN A 207 3.78 5.72 -0.61
CA ASN A 207 4.99 6.30 -0.05
C ASN A 207 4.96 7.83 -0.10
N ILE A 208 4.48 8.42 -1.20
CA ILE A 208 4.32 9.88 -1.32
C ILE A 208 3.36 10.38 -0.23
N SER A 209 2.16 9.78 -0.09
CA SER A 209 1.24 10.16 0.99
C SER A 209 1.82 10.00 2.39
N TYR A 210 2.66 8.98 2.60
CA TYR A 210 3.38 8.79 3.87
C TYR A 210 4.44 9.86 4.12
N PHE A 211 5.18 10.27 3.08
CA PHE A 211 6.29 11.21 3.23
C PHE A 211 5.87 12.70 3.12
N THR A 212 4.70 13.03 2.56
CA THR A 212 4.20 14.41 2.41
C THR A 212 4.21 15.21 3.72
N PRO A 213 3.72 14.70 4.87
CA PRO A 213 3.72 15.45 6.14
C PRO A 213 5.12 15.84 6.64
N PHE A 214 6.16 15.11 6.24
CA PHE A 214 7.54 15.44 6.58
C PHE A 214 8.05 16.61 5.73
N LEU A 215 7.63 16.70 4.47
CA LEU A 215 7.95 17.84 3.61
C LEU A 215 7.31 19.13 4.14
N ASP A 216 6.05 19.06 4.58
CA ASP A 216 5.36 20.19 5.20
C ASP A 216 6.10 20.67 6.46
N ASN A 217 6.48 19.75 7.37
CA ASN A 217 7.29 20.09 8.54
C ASN A 217 8.62 20.75 8.18
N VAL A 218 9.34 20.24 7.18
CA VAL A 218 10.63 20.82 6.77
C VAL A 218 10.43 22.20 6.14
N SER A 219 9.37 22.38 5.34
CA SER A 219 9.03 23.66 4.71
C SER A 219 8.67 24.71 5.77
N ASP A 220 7.83 24.38 6.75
CA ASP A 220 7.40 25.30 7.80
C ASP A 220 8.59 25.77 8.65
N ASN A 221 9.49 24.85 9.03
CA ASN A 221 10.71 25.19 9.78
C ASN A 221 11.70 26.07 8.99
N LEU A 222 11.65 26.02 7.65
CA LEU A 222 12.46 26.85 6.76
C LEU A 222 11.77 28.18 6.39
N GLN A 223 10.44 28.26 6.38
CA GLN A 223 9.69 29.50 6.11
C GLN A 223 9.70 30.47 7.29
N GLU A 224 9.80 29.98 8.53
CA GLU A 224 10.10 30.83 9.70
C GLU A 224 11.43 31.62 9.53
N GLU A 225 12.33 31.20 8.63
CA GLU A 225 13.58 31.93 8.31
C GLU A 225 13.37 33.18 7.42
N ILE A 226 12.19 33.33 6.78
CA ILE A 226 11.92 34.39 5.79
C ILE A 226 11.00 35.48 6.37
N HIS A 227 10.36 35.21 7.52
CA HIS A 227 9.45 36.16 8.19
C HIS A 227 9.98 36.77 9.49
N ASP A 228 11.20 36.39 9.91
CA ASP A 228 12.04 37.10 10.89
C ASP A 228 13.30 37.67 10.21
#